data_AF-A0A946YW64-F1
#
_entry.id   AF-A0A946YW64-F1
#
_cell.length_a   1.000
_cell.length_b   1.000
_cell.length_c   1.000
_cell.angle_alpha   90.00
_cell.angle_beta   90.00
_cell.angle_gamma   90.00
#
_symmetry.space_group_name_H-M   'P 1'
#
loop_
_entity.id
_entity.type
_entity.pdbx_description
1 polymer ?
#
loop_
_entity_poly.entity_id
_entity_poly.type
_entity_poly.pdbx_seq_one_letter_code
_entity_poly.pdbx_strand_id
1 'polypeptide(L)'
;GVPKALYLLVTPIEFLSTFIVRPFSHAVRLFANMLAGHILLVTFAVLSITVASGLMFLVLPFTFGGLVAFTAFEIFVSLIQAFVFTIIAAVYIGGALHPAH
;
A
#
# COMPACT_ATOMS: atom_id res chain seq x y z
N GLY A 1 -18.74 -20.60 -23.65
CA GLY A 1 -19.84 -19.79 -24.21
C GLY A 1 -19.63 -18.33 -23.91
N VAL A 2 -18.91 -17.63 -24.79
CA VAL A 2 -18.88 -16.17 -24.94
C VAL A 2 -18.56 -15.91 -26.44
N PRO A 3 -19.24 -14.99 -27.13
CA PRO A 3 -19.10 -14.79 -28.58
C PRO A 3 -17.69 -14.34 -28.99
N LYS A 4 -17.18 -14.91 -30.10
CA LYS A 4 -15.82 -14.67 -30.64
C LYS A 4 -15.48 -13.19 -30.90
N ALA A 5 -16.49 -12.36 -31.16
CA ALA A 5 -16.33 -10.91 -31.32
C ALA A 5 -15.99 -10.20 -30.00
N LEU A 6 -16.50 -10.68 -28.86
CA LEU A 6 -16.15 -10.14 -27.54
C LEU A 6 -14.73 -10.54 -27.16
N TYR A 7 -14.26 -11.71 -27.57
CA TYR A 7 -12.89 -12.17 -27.32
C TYR A 7 -11.84 -11.23 -27.97
N LEU A 8 -12.12 -10.75 -29.20
CA LEU A 8 -11.25 -9.80 -29.90
C LEU A 8 -11.14 -8.44 -29.19
N LEU A 9 -12.24 -7.96 -28.58
CA LEU A 9 -12.27 -6.69 -27.83
C LEU A 9 -11.70 -6.84 -26.41
N VAL A 10 -12.00 -7.96 -25.75
CA VAL A 10 -11.54 -8.23 -24.38
C VAL A 10 -10.05 -8.54 -24.36
N THR A 11 -9.48 -9.21 -25.37
CA THR A 11 -8.05 -9.52 -25.44
C THR A 11 -7.13 -8.31 -25.24
N PRO A 12 -7.27 -7.18 -25.97
CA PRO A 12 -6.43 -6.00 -25.73
C PRO A 12 -6.71 -5.32 -24.38
N ILE A 13 -7.97 -5.33 -23.91
CA ILE A 13 -8.33 -4.76 -22.61
C ILE A 13 -7.75 -5.62 -21.47
N GLU A 14 -7.79 -6.93 -21.59
CA GLU A 14 -7.30 -7.89 -20.60
C GLU A 14 -5.77 -7.94 -20.60
N PHE A 15 -5.14 -7.76 -21.76
CA PHE A 15 -3.71 -7.52 -21.88
C PHE A 15 -3.33 -6.24 -21.13
N LEU A 16 -3.97 -5.11 -21.45
CA LEU A 16 -3.69 -3.83 -20.77
C LEU A 16 -3.97 -3.88 -19.26
N SER A 17 -5.06 -4.55 -18.86
CA SER A 17 -5.48 -4.65 -17.46
C SER A 17 -4.57 -5.58 -16.65
N THR A 18 -4.11 -6.67 -17.26
CA THR A 18 -3.20 -7.62 -16.59
C THR A 18 -1.77 -7.13 -16.57
N PHE A 19 -1.28 -6.49 -17.65
CA PHE A 19 0.07 -5.94 -17.72
C PHE A 19 0.24 -4.65 -16.91
N ILE A 20 -0.74 -3.73 -16.93
CA ILE A 20 -0.57 -2.38 -16.35
C ILE A 20 -1.45 -2.20 -15.12
N VAL A 21 -2.75 -2.46 -15.22
CA VAL A 21 -3.70 -2.11 -14.14
C VAL A 21 -3.46 -2.93 -12.87
N ARG A 22 -3.11 -4.21 -13.00
CA ARG A 22 -2.84 -5.10 -11.87
C ARG A 22 -1.60 -4.66 -11.07
N PRO A 23 -0.39 -4.53 -11.66
CA PRO A 23 0.77 -4.03 -10.93
C PRO A 23 0.60 -2.58 -10.47
N PHE A 24 -0.07 -1.72 -11.24
CA PHE A 24 -0.37 -0.34 -10.81
C PHE A 24 -1.26 -0.31 -9.57
N SER A 25 -2.30 -1.16 -9.49
CA SER A 25 -3.16 -1.26 -8.31
C SER A 25 -2.38 -1.70 -7.06
N HIS A 26 -1.39 -2.59 -7.20
CA HIS A 26 -0.52 -2.97 -6.09
C HIS A 26 0.42 -1.83 -5.66
N ALA A 27 0.98 -1.07 -6.61
CA ALA A 27 1.80 0.11 -6.32
C ALA A 27 1.00 1.20 -5.58
N VAL A 28 -0.23 1.48 -6.03
CA VAL A 28 -1.15 2.42 -5.36
C VAL A 28 -1.47 1.93 -3.94
N ARG A 29 -1.63 0.62 -3.73
CA ARG A 29 -1.89 0.03 -2.41
C ARG A 29 -0.71 0.22 -1.45
N LEU A 30 0.51 0.03 -1.93
CA LEU A 30 1.73 0.31 -1.16
C LEU A 30 1.84 1.81 -0.85
N PHE A 31 1.64 2.68 -1.85
CA PHE A 31 1.69 4.13 -1.69
C PHE A 31 0.64 4.64 -0.69
N ALA A 32 -0.61 4.19 -0.82
CA ALA A 32 -1.69 4.56 0.09
C ALA A 32 -1.40 4.10 1.52
N ASN A 33 -0.87 2.88 1.71
CA ASN A 33 -0.52 2.38 3.05
C ASN A 33 0.65 3.16 3.67
N MET A 34 1.63 3.62 2.88
CA MET A 34 2.76 4.44 3.38
C MET A 34 2.34 5.88 3.67
N LEU A 35 1.46 6.43 2.83
CA LEU A 35 0.98 7.79 2.99
C LEU A 35 0.00 7.91 4.15
N ALA A 36 -0.91 6.94 4.30
CA ALA A 36 -1.93 6.96 5.34
C ALA A 36 -1.32 6.94 6.74
N GLY A 37 -0.30 6.12 6.95
CA GLY A 37 0.35 6.07 8.25
C GLY A 37 1.31 7.24 8.51
N HIS A 38 1.98 7.77 7.48
CA HIS A 38 2.67 9.06 7.60
C HIS A 38 1.72 10.20 8.00
N ILE A 39 0.53 10.28 7.39
CA ILE A 39 -0.51 11.24 7.77
C ILE A 39 -0.99 10.98 9.21
N LEU A 40 -1.21 9.73 9.60
CA LEU A 40 -1.60 9.35 10.96
C LEU A 40 -0.56 9.86 11.97
N LEU A 41 0.73 9.60 11.73
CA LEU A 41 1.83 10.02 12.58
C LEU A 41 1.88 11.54 12.77
N VAL A 42 1.77 12.30 11.68
CA VAL A 42 1.73 13.77 11.72
C VAL A 42 0.51 14.25 12.52
N THR A 43 -0.65 13.65 12.30
CA THR A 43 -1.89 14.05 13.00
C THR A 43 -1.80 13.77 14.51
N PHE A 44 -1.25 12.63 14.91
CA PHE A 44 -1.03 12.29 16.31
C PHE A 44 0.07 13.14 16.96
N ALA A 45 1.13 13.51 16.23
CA ALA A 45 2.16 14.42 16.73
C ALA A 45 1.60 15.83 17.00
N VAL A 46 0.72 16.33 16.13
CA VAL A 46 0.03 17.62 16.36
C VAL A 46 -0.95 17.52 17.54
N LEU A 47 -1.67 16.40 17.66
CA LEU A 47 -2.54 16.12 18.81
C LEU A 47 -1.76 16.03 20.13
N SER A 48 -0.58 15.42 20.15
CA SER A 48 0.20 15.31 21.37
C SER A 48 0.77 16.66 21.82
N ILE A 49 1.19 17.51 20.88
CA ILE A 49 1.63 18.90 21.16
C ILE A 49 0.47 19.74 21.72
N THR A 50 -0.71 19.64 21.13
CA THR A 50 -1.90 20.39 21.59
C THR A 50 -2.37 19.92 22.97
N VAL A 51 -2.36 18.61 23.24
CA VAL A 51 -2.63 18.06 24.59
C VAL A 51 -1.57 18.49 25.61
N ALA A 52 -0.29 18.54 25.22
CA ALA A 52 0.80 19.01 26.08
C ALA A 52 0.69 20.50 26.45
N SER A 53 0.05 21.31 25.60
CA SER A 53 -0.20 22.73 25.87
C SER A 53 -1.40 22.99 26.80
N GLY A 54 -2.21 21.95 27.12
CA GLY A 54 -3.36 22.02 28.03
C GLY A 54 -3.13 21.30 29.37
N LEU A 55 -4.07 21.44 30.30
CA LEU A 55 -4.06 20.84 31.65
C LEU A 55 -4.19 19.29 31.69
N MET A 56 -4.13 18.60 30.55
CA MET A 56 -4.43 17.16 30.43
C MET A 56 -3.15 16.30 30.38
N PHE A 57 -2.18 16.60 31.25
CA PHE A 57 -0.90 15.89 31.34
C PHE A 57 -1.03 14.38 31.59
N LEU A 58 -2.13 13.93 32.19
CA LEU A 58 -2.39 12.52 32.49
C LEU A 58 -2.61 11.66 31.24
N VAL A 59 -3.02 12.26 30.11
CA VAL A 59 -3.34 11.52 28.87
C VAL A 59 -2.10 11.36 27.96
N LEU A 60 -1.09 12.22 28.12
CA LEU A 60 0.15 12.20 27.34
C LEU A 60 0.84 10.83 27.21
N PRO A 61 1.04 10.03 28.27
CA PRO A 61 1.70 8.73 28.14
C PRO A 61 0.87 7.73 27.32
N PHE A 62 -0.46 7.84 27.34
CA PHE A 62 -1.35 6.97 26.56
C PHE A 62 -1.32 7.32 25.07
N THR A 63 -1.35 8.61 24.73
CA THR A 63 -1.23 9.08 23.33
C THR A 63 0.14 8.79 22.75
N PHE A 64 1.22 8.97 23.54
CA PHE A 64 2.58 8.68 23.09
C PHE A 64 2.83 7.17 22.94
N GLY A 65 2.34 6.34 23.87
CA GLY A 65 2.42 4.88 23.75
C GLY A 65 1.65 4.34 22.55
N GLY A 66 0.44 4.87 22.30
CA GLY A 66 -0.35 4.55 21.12
C GLY A 66 0.36 4.92 19.81
N LEU A 67 1.00 6.10 19.76
CA LEU A 67 1.78 6.55 18.62
C LEU A 67 2.90 5.57 18.27
N VAL A 68 3.71 5.17 19.26
CA VAL A 68 4.82 4.22 19.07
C VAL A 68 4.30 2.86 18.59
N ALA A 69 3.20 2.37 19.18
CA ALA A 69 2.60 1.10 18.78
C ALA A 69 2.06 1.12 17.34
N PHE A 70 1.35 2.18 16.94
CA PHE A 70 0.86 2.34 15.57
C PHE A 70 1.99 2.52 14.55
N THR A 71 3.07 3.23 14.92
CA THR A 71 4.27 3.36 14.08
C THR A 71 4.90 2.00 13.82
N ALA A 72 5.08 1.19 14.85
CA ALA A 72 5.64 -0.16 14.72
C ALA A 72 4.75 -1.06 13.85
N PHE A 73 3.42 -0.96 14.01
CA PHE A 73 2.45 -1.69 13.21
C PHE A 73 2.46 -1.26 11.73
N GLU A 74 2.58 0.03 11.45
CA GLU A 74 2.68 0.57 10.09
C GLU A 74 3.94 0.08 9.38
N ILE A 75 5.10 0.12 10.06
CA ILE A 75 6.36 -0.39 9.52
C ILE A 75 6.27 -1.90 9.25
N PHE A 76 5.56 -2.65 10.08
CA PHE A 76 5.33 -4.07 9.83
C PHE A 76 4.50 -4.32 8.57
N VAL A 77 3.36 -3.62 8.44
CA VAL A 77 2.47 -3.76 7.28
C VAL A 77 3.15 -3.26 5.99
N SER A 78 3.98 -2.22 6.09
CA SER A 78 4.71 -1.67 4.95
C SER A 78 5.69 -2.66 4.34
N LEU A 79 6.45 -3.36 5.18
CA LEU A 79 7.41 -4.36 4.76
C LEU A 79 6.74 -5.52 4.03
N ILE A 80 5.61 -6.01 4.55
CA ILE A 80 4.84 -7.09 3.90
C ILE A 80 4.32 -6.62 2.54
N GLN A 81 3.77 -5.40 2.47
CA GLN A 81 3.18 -4.93 1.23
C GLN A 81 4.23 -4.64 0.15
N ALA A 82 5.41 -4.15 0.55
CA ALA A 82 6.55 -3.97 -0.33
C ALA A 82 7.08 -5.30 -0.86
N PHE A 83 7.21 -6.32 0.02
CA PHE A 83 7.63 -7.68 -0.35
C PHE A 83 6.70 -8.33 -1.37
N VAL A 84 5.38 -8.24 -1.18
CA VAL A 84 4.40 -8.77 -2.13
C VAL A 84 4.52 -8.07 -3.48
N PHE A 85 4.74 -6.75 -3.49
CA PHE A 85 4.93 -6.00 -4.71
C PHE A 85 6.20 -6.44 -5.47
N THR A 86 7.34 -6.55 -4.80
CA THR A 86 8.60 -6.99 -5.44
C THR A 86 8.53 -8.41 -5.95
N ILE A 87 7.86 -9.34 -5.26
CA ILE A 87 7.65 -10.71 -5.77
C ILE A 87 6.79 -10.71 -7.04
N ILE A 88 5.66 -9.98 -7.05
CA ILE A 88 4.78 -9.94 -8.22
C ILE A 88 5.51 -9.27 -9.39
N ALA A 89 6.29 -8.22 -9.13
CA ALA A 89 7.12 -7.57 -10.13
C ALA A 89 8.22 -8.50 -10.66
N ALA A 90 8.90 -9.27 -9.79
CA ALA A 90 9.92 -10.23 -10.20
C ALA A 90 9.36 -11.36 -11.06
N VAL A 91 8.18 -11.90 -10.70
CA VAL A 91 7.47 -12.92 -11.51
C VAL A 91 7.10 -12.36 -12.88
N TYR A 92 6.64 -11.10 -12.93
CA TYR A 92 6.27 -10.45 -14.17
C TYR A 92 7.48 -10.14 -15.06
N ILE A 93 8.58 -9.62 -14.49
CA ILE A 93 9.84 -9.39 -15.19
C ILE A 93 10.44 -10.72 -15.68
N GLY A 94 10.42 -11.77 -14.85
CA GLY A 94 10.89 -13.11 -15.23
C GLY A 94 10.06 -13.74 -16.34
N GLY A 95 8.73 -13.56 -16.33
CA GLY A 95 7.85 -13.98 -17.40
C GLY A 95 8.01 -13.17 -18.70
N ALA A 96 8.49 -11.93 -18.62
CA ALA A 96 8.83 -11.12 -19.79
C ALA A 96 10.20 -11.46 -20.40
N LEU A 97 11.15 -11.95 -19.59
CA LEU A 97 12.51 -12.33 -20.04
C LEU A 97 12.60 -13.69 -20.72
N HIS A 98 11.72 -14.64 -20.38
CA HIS A 98 11.54 -15.90 -21.12
C HIS A 98 10.27 -15.79 -21.97
N PRO A 99 10.32 -15.27 -23.21
CA PRO A 99 9.33 -15.67 -24.20
C PRO A 99 9.45 -17.18 -24.32
N ALA A 100 8.40 -17.89 -23.92
CA ALA A 100 8.31 -19.33 -24.04
C ALA A 100 8.83 -19.78 -25.42
N HIS A 101 9.96 -20.47 -25.40
CA HIS A 101 10.42 -21.30 -26.49
C HIS A 101 10.90 -22.61 -25.89
#